data_AF-A0A838GCX5-F1
#
_entry.id   AF-A0A838GCX5-F1
#
_cell.length_a   1.000
_cell.length_b   1.000
_cell.length_c   1.000
_cell.angle_alpha   90.00
_cell.angle_beta   90.00
_cell.angle_gamma   90.00
#
_symmetry.space_group_name_H-M   'P 1'
#
loop_
_entity.id
_entity.type
_entity.pdbx_description
1 polymer ?
#
loop_
_entity_poly.entity_id
_entity_poly.type
_entity_poly.pdbx_seq_one_letter_code
_entity_poly.pdbx_strand_id
1 'polypeptide(L)'
;WAVLTAPSEALRYAAMLSTWTRDLVVLTNGDNEIGAETRRGLADLGVSPRTERISRLDAEGTRLRRVMFEVGDALERTVLLHRPRQQPRTDLATQLGCELIPDGMIPGLIRVDQIQQTTVPGVFAVGDVTTPMQQVALAVSSGLTAGSMANHQFVNETLAPYAFEE
;
A
#
# COMPACT_ATOMS: atom_id res chain seq x y z
N TRP A 1 -1.51 -7.62 19.55
CA TRP A 1 -1.10 -7.62 18.11
C TRP A 1 0.32 -7.11 17.99
N ALA A 2 0.96 -7.26 16.82
CA ALA A 2 2.23 -6.60 16.52
C ALA A 2 2.18 -5.90 15.15
N VAL A 3 2.98 -4.84 15.00
CA VAL A 3 3.21 -4.19 13.71
C VAL A 3 4.70 -4.12 13.41
N LEU A 4 5.11 -4.66 12.26
CA LEU A 4 6.46 -4.56 11.74
C LEU A 4 6.56 -3.37 10.79
N THR A 5 7.38 -2.37 11.14
CA THR A 5 7.49 -1.13 10.38
C THR A 5 8.86 -0.47 10.58
N ALA A 6 9.24 0.44 9.68
CA ALA A 6 10.40 1.30 9.87
C ALA A 6 10.20 2.24 11.09
N PRO A 7 11.27 2.64 11.80
CA PRO A 7 11.20 3.55 12.94
C PRO A 7 10.45 4.86 12.68
N SER A 8 10.64 5.45 11.49
CA SER A 8 9.98 6.70 11.07
C SER A 8 8.45 6.59 11.05
N GLU A 9 7.92 5.38 10.79
CA GLU A 9 6.49 5.11 10.66
C GLU A 9 5.88 4.51 11.95
N ALA A 10 6.72 4.20 12.94
CA ALA A 10 6.34 3.49 14.16
C ALA A 10 5.19 4.17 14.91
N LEU A 11 5.32 5.48 15.18
CA LEU A 11 4.30 6.23 15.92
C LEU A 11 2.98 6.31 15.16
N ARG A 12 3.04 6.54 13.84
CA ARG A 12 1.84 6.62 12.99
C ARG A 12 1.06 5.31 13.00
N TYR A 13 1.76 4.18 12.82
CA TYR A 13 1.12 2.87 12.85
C TYR A 13 0.62 2.48 14.24
N ALA A 14 1.36 2.83 15.30
CA ALA A 14 0.92 2.61 16.66
C ALA A 14 -0.39 3.37 16.94
N ALA A 15 -0.44 4.67 16.64
CA ALA A 15 -1.64 5.50 16.83
C ALA A 15 -2.85 4.95 16.06
N MET A 16 -2.65 4.56 14.79
CA MET A 16 -3.70 3.97 13.97
C MET A 16 -4.24 2.65 14.55
N LEU A 17 -3.35 1.73 14.94
CA LEU A 17 -3.74 0.40 15.41
C LEU A 17 -4.24 0.39 16.85
N SER A 18 -3.87 1.38 17.67
CA SER A 18 -4.42 1.55 19.02
C SER A 18 -5.93 1.83 19.03
N THR A 19 -6.52 2.21 17.89
CA THR A 19 -7.98 2.29 17.73
C THR A 19 -8.67 0.93 17.66
N TRP A 20 -7.92 -0.15 17.39
CA TRP A 20 -8.43 -1.52 17.23
C TRP A 20 -8.05 -2.45 18.37
N THR A 21 -6.91 -2.20 19.02
CA THR A 21 -6.38 -3.04 20.10
C THR A 21 -5.65 -2.22 21.15
N ARG A 22 -5.73 -2.65 22.42
CA ARG A 22 -4.95 -2.08 23.52
C ARG A 22 -3.64 -2.83 23.79
N ASP A 23 -3.50 -4.05 23.27
CA ASP A 23 -2.24 -4.80 23.29
C ASP A 23 -1.60 -4.70 21.90
N LEU A 24 -0.58 -3.85 21.79
CA LEU A 24 0.17 -3.62 20.57
C LEU A 24 1.67 -3.52 20.88
N VAL A 25 2.47 -4.18 20.05
CA VAL A 25 3.93 -4.05 20.07
C VAL A 25 4.41 -3.59 18.70
N VAL A 26 5.29 -2.60 18.67
CA VAL A 26 5.98 -2.19 17.44
C VAL A 26 7.25 -3.01 17.30
N LEU A 27 7.49 -3.55 16.12
CA LEU A 27 8.71 -4.27 15.75
C LEU A 27 9.44 -3.47 14.66
N THR A 28 10.76 -3.30 14.80
CA THR A 28 11.59 -2.61 13.80
C THR A 28 12.68 -3.49 13.19
N ASN A 29 12.74 -4.77 13.55
CA ASN A 29 13.59 -5.79 12.93
C ASN A 29 15.08 -5.41 12.81
N GLY A 30 15.70 -5.08 13.94
CA GLY A 30 17.12 -4.72 14.02
C GLY A 30 17.41 -3.23 13.85
N ASP A 31 16.43 -2.43 13.41
CA ASP A 31 16.59 -0.98 13.31
C ASP A 31 16.27 -0.30 14.65
N ASN A 32 17.30 0.28 15.28
CA ASN A 32 17.19 0.91 16.59
C ASN A 32 17.08 2.44 16.53
N GLU A 33 17.01 3.03 15.34
CA GLU A 33 16.96 4.49 15.11
C GLU A 33 15.58 5.11 15.40
N ILE A 34 14.97 4.73 16.53
CA ILE A 34 13.73 5.34 17.00
C ILE A 34 14.07 6.63 17.76
N GLY A 35 13.74 7.77 17.17
CA GLY A 35 13.95 9.10 17.75
C GLY A 35 13.19 9.31 19.07
N ALA A 36 13.67 10.27 19.88
CA ALA A 36 13.15 10.53 21.23
C ALA A 36 11.66 10.93 21.23
N GLU A 37 11.21 11.69 20.24
CA GLU A 37 9.80 12.07 20.08
C GLU A 37 8.92 10.85 19.77
N THR A 38 9.33 10.03 18.80
CA THR A 38 8.65 8.76 18.47
C THR A 38 8.58 7.85 19.70
N ARG A 39 9.66 7.70 20.47
CA ARG A 39 9.66 6.91 21.72
C ARG A 39 8.66 7.44 22.75
N ARG A 40 8.60 8.76 22.92
CA ARG A 40 7.66 9.41 23.83
C ARG A 40 6.22 9.17 23.41
N GLY A 41 5.89 9.41 22.14
CA GLY A 41 4.54 9.16 21.62
C GLY A 41 4.13 7.69 21.71
N LEU A 42 5.06 6.75 21.49
CA LEU A 42 4.80 5.32 21.71
C LEU A 42 4.51 5.03 23.19
N ALA A 43 5.27 5.60 24.11
CA ALA A 43 5.04 5.46 25.55
C ALA A 43 3.69 6.06 25.99
N ASP A 44 3.31 7.22 25.46
CA ASP A 44 2.01 7.87 25.72
C ASP A 44 0.84 6.99 25.23
N LEU A 45 1.05 6.19 24.18
CA LEU A 45 0.09 5.20 23.67
C LEU A 45 0.14 3.86 24.43
N GLY A 46 1.04 3.70 25.42
CA GLY A 46 1.27 2.44 26.13
C GLY A 46 1.93 1.36 25.27
N VAL A 47 2.60 1.74 24.18
CA VAL A 47 3.22 0.83 23.22
C VAL A 47 4.73 0.80 23.42
N SER A 48 5.29 -0.39 23.62
CA SER A 48 6.74 -0.58 23.72
C SER A 48 7.30 -1.12 22.39
N PRO A 49 8.32 -0.48 21.80
CA PRO A 49 8.98 -1.03 20.62
C PRO A 49 9.96 -2.16 21.00
N ARG A 50 10.03 -3.19 20.16
CA ARG A 50 11.07 -4.23 20.15
C ARG A 50 11.92 -4.03 18.90
N THR A 51 13.20 -3.75 19.10
CA THR A 51 14.14 -3.44 18.00
C THR A 51 15.02 -4.61 17.63
N GLU A 52 14.86 -5.75 18.29
CA GLU A 52 15.66 -6.93 18.01
C GLU A 52 15.40 -7.47 16.60
N ARG A 53 16.43 -8.09 16.02
CA ARG A 53 16.33 -8.70 14.69
C ARG A 53 15.44 -9.94 14.75
N ILE A 54 14.43 -9.99 13.88
CA ILE A 54 13.49 -11.10 13.78
C ILE A 54 14.17 -12.23 13.01
N SER A 55 14.22 -13.42 13.60
CA SER A 55 14.79 -14.62 12.96
C SER A 55 13.75 -15.39 12.17
N ARG A 56 12.54 -15.56 12.72
CA ARG A 56 11.41 -16.22 12.04
C ARG A 56 10.07 -15.89 12.70
N LEU A 57 9.01 -16.20 11.98
CA LEU A 57 7.65 -16.27 12.52
C LEU A 57 7.33 -17.74 12.81
N ASP A 58 6.91 -18.04 14.04
CA ASP A 58 6.47 -19.38 14.41
C ASP A 58 4.95 -19.45 14.38
N ALA A 59 4.43 -20.43 13.65
CA ALA A 59 3.02 -20.58 13.36
C ALA A 59 2.59 -22.03 13.52
N GLU A 60 1.34 -22.21 13.92
CA GLU A 60 0.67 -23.49 13.95
C GLU A 60 -0.39 -23.51 12.84
N GLY A 61 -0.11 -24.25 11.77
CA GLY A 61 -0.89 -24.15 10.53
C GLY A 61 -0.82 -22.73 9.96
N THR A 62 -1.99 -22.10 9.80
CA THR A 62 -2.10 -20.71 9.30
C THR A 62 -2.11 -19.66 10.42
N ARG A 63 -2.03 -20.06 11.69
CA ARG A 63 -2.14 -19.16 12.84
C ARG A 63 -0.77 -18.82 13.39
N LEU A 64 -0.43 -17.53 13.36
CA LEU A 64 0.76 -17.02 14.05
C LEU A 64 0.65 -17.31 15.56
N ARG A 65 1.74 -17.80 16.16
CA ARG A 65 1.85 -18.03 17.60
C ARG A 65 2.82 -17.05 18.24
N ARG A 66 3.98 -16.84 17.61
CA ARG A 66 5.02 -15.97 18.15
C ARG A 66 5.98 -15.47 17.09
N VAL A 67 6.60 -14.34 17.39
CA VAL A 67 7.74 -13.78 16.67
C VAL A 67 9.01 -14.22 17.39
N MET A 68 9.93 -14.84 16.67
CA MET A 68 11.23 -15.26 17.19
C MET A 68 12.28 -14.24 16.79
N PHE A 69 13.17 -13.91 17.71
CA PHE A 69 14.30 -13.02 17.47
C PHE A 69 15.60 -13.82 17.32
N GLU A 70 16.65 -13.21 16.78
CA GLU A 70 17.99 -13.79 16.79
C GLU A 70 18.56 -13.85 18.21
N VAL A 71 18.29 -12.81 19.00
CA VAL A 71 18.68 -12.69 20.40
C VAL A 71 17.49 -12.14 21.20
N GLY A 72 17.24 -12.71 22.37
CA GLY A 72 16.17 -12.31 23.28
C GLY A 72 14.95 -13.21 23.25
N ASP A 73 13.99 -12.92 24.13
CA ASP A 73 12.81 -13.76 24.31
C ASP A 73 11.82 -13.64 23.16
N ALA A 74 11.22 -14.78 22.82
CA ALA A 74 10.13 -14.86 21.86
C ALA A 74 8.95 -13.98 22.29
N LEU A 75 8.27 -13.38 21.32
CA LEU A 75 7.11 -12.53 21.55
C LEU A 75 5.84 -13.23 21.07
N GLU A 76 5.01 -13.71 21.99
CA GLU A 76 3.73 -14.36 21.65
C GLU A 76 2.74 -13.38 21.04
N ARG A 77 2.38 -13.54 19.76
CA ARG A 77 1.41 -12.68 19.08
C ARG A 77 0.64 -13.50 18.05
N THR A 78 -0.65 -13.25 17.94
CA THR A 78 -1.52 -13.96 16.99
C THR A 78 -1.82 -13.18 15.72
N VAL A 79 -1.43 -11.91 15.68
CA VAL A 79 -1.62 -10.99 14.54
C VAL A 79 -0.34 -10.18 14.37
N LEU A 80 0.19 -10.19 13.16
CA LEU A 80 1.28 -9.33 12.72
C LEU A 80 0.82 -8.54 11.51
N LEU A 81 0.88 -7.22 11.60
CA LEU A 81 0.66 -6.32 10.48
C LEU A 81 2.01 -5.85 9.95
N HIS A 82 2.12 -5.71 8.64
CA HIS A 82 3.33 -5.20 8.00
C HIS A 82 2.97 -4.36 6.79
N ARG A 83 3.69 -3.25 6.61
CA ARG A 83 3.66 -2.47 5.37
C ARG A 83 4.97 -2.72 4.61
N PRO A 84 5.04 -3.73 3.74
CA PRO A 84 6.23 -3.96 2.94
C PRO A 84 6.43 -2.82 1.93
N ARG A 85 7.66 -2.69 1.43
CA ARG A 85 7.90 -1.90 0.22
C ARG A 85 7.09 -2.50 -0.92
N GLN A 86 6.33 -1.68 -1.63
CA GLN A 86 5.49 -2.10 -2.74
C GLN A 86 6.16 -1.72 -4.05
N GLN A 87 6.07 -2.62 -5.03
CA GLN A 87 6.53 -2.40 -6.40
C GLN A 87 5.33 -2.64 -7.34
N PRO A 88 4.69 -1.58 -7.85
CA PRO A 88 3.65 -1.70 -8.86
C PRO A 88 4.17 -2.45 -10.09
N ARG A 89 3.32 -3.31 -10.68
CA ARG A 89 3.67 -4.06 -11.90
C ARG A 89 3.38 -3.20 -13.15
N THR A 90 4.31 -2.33 -13.51
CA THR A 90 4.11 -1.28 -14.54
C THR A 90 4.98 -1.45 -15.78
N ASP A 91 5.59 -2.62 -15.99
CA ASP A 91 6.45 -2.90 -17.15
C ASP A 91 5.71 -2.68 -18.48
N LEU A 92 4.46 -3.14 -18.60
CA LEU A 92 3.65 -2.95 -19.80
C LEU A 92 3.32 -1.47 -20.03
N ALA A 93 2.95 -0.74 -18.98
CA ALA A 93 2.63 0.68 -19.07
C ALA A 93 3.86 1.48 -19.54
N THR A 94 5.04 1.14 -19.01
CA THR A 94 6.32 1.71 -19.46
C THR A 94 6.59 1.42 -20.94
N GLN A 95 6.39 0.17 -21.40
CA GLN A 95 6.57 -0.20 -22.81
C GLN A 95 5.61 0.55 -23.74
N LEU A 96 4.40 0.85 -23.27
CA LEU A 96 3.41 1.65 -24.00
C LEU A 96 3.70 3.16 -23.96
N GLY A 97 4.66 3.63 -23.17
CA GLY A 97 4.99 5.04 -23.02
C GLY A 97 4.11 5.80 -22.01
N CYS A 98 3.40 5.09 -21.14
CA CYS A 98 2.60 5.72 -20.08
C CYS A 98 3.51 6.39 -19.04
N GLU A 99 3.13 7.57 -18.58
CA GLU A 99 3.85 8.22 -17.48
C GLU A 99 3.61 7.51 -16.15
N LEU A 100 4.68 7.37 -15.38
CA LEU A 100 4.63 6.92 -14.00
C LEU A 100 4.85 8.09 -13.05
N ILE A 101 4.22 8.02 -11.88
CA ILE A 101 4.44 8.96 -10.77
C ILE A 101 5.77 8.58 -10.11
N PRO A 102 6.81 9.44 -10.15
CA PRO A 102 8.16 9.08 -9.72
C PRO A 102 8.32 9.00 -8.19
N ASP A 103 7.45 9.67 -7.44
CA ASP A 103 7.50 9.82 -6.00
C ASP A 103 6.14 9.56 -5.32
N GLY A 104 6.08 9.81 -4.02
CA GLY A 104 4.89 9.60 -3.20
C GLY A 104 4.91 8.30 -2.39
N MET A 105 3.75 7.96 -1.81
CA MET A 105 3.64 6.85 -0.85
C MET A 105 3.92 5.47 -1.48
N ILE A 106 3.62 5.31 -2.77
CA ILE A 106 4.03 4.17 -3.59
C ILE A 106 4.58 4.76 -4.89
N PRO A 107 5.91 4.84 -5.07
CA PRO A 107 6.51 5.27 -6.32
C PRO A 107 6.20 4.28 -7.46
N GLY A 108 6.13 4.80 -8.69
CA GLY A 108 5.95 3.98 -9.89
C GLY A 108 4.50 3.62 -10.21
N LEU A 109 3.51 4.28 -9.58
CA LEU A 109 2.10 4.17 -9.98
C LEU A 109 1.90 4.82 -11.36
N ILE A 110 0.96 4.29 -12.15
CA ILE A 110 0.61 4.82 -13.47
C ILE A 110 -0.21 6.11 -13.30
N ARG A 111 0.19 7.18 -13.98
CA ARG A 111 -0.58 8.43 -14.02
C ARG A 111 -1.84 8.21 -14.85
N VAL A 112 -2.98 8.54 -14.26
CA VAL A 112 -4.29 8.55 -14.94
C VAL A 112 -5.07 9.82 -14.62
N ASP A 113 -6.00 10.17 -15.49
CA ASP A 113 -6.98 11.25 -15.29
C ASP A 113 -8.24 10.76 -14.55
N GLN A 114 -9.26 11.62 -14.47
CA GLN A 114 -10.53 11.31 -13.79
C GLN A 114 -11.32 10.19 -14.48
N ILE A 115 -11.10 9.97 -15.78
CA ILE A 115 -11.75 8.91 -16.56
C ILE A 115 -10.90 7.64 -16.64
N GLN A 116 -9.82 7.57 -15.84
CA GLN A 116 -8.88 6.45 -15.76
C GLN A 116 -8.04 6.25 -17.03
N GLN A 117 -7.99 7.25 -17.91
CA GLN A 117 -7.13 7.22 -19.09
C GLN A 117 -5.71 7.60 -18.68
N THR A 118 -4.73 6.88 -19.21
CA THR A 118 -3.32 7.19 -19.01
C THR A 118 -2.89 8.39 -19.87
N THR A 119 -1.61 8.75 -19.83
CA THR A 119 -1.05 9.76 -20.74
C THR A 119 -0.97 9.29 -22.20
N VAL A 120 -1.17 8.00 -22.46
CA VAL A 120 -1.24 7.43 -23.81
C VAL A 120 -2.70 7.28 -24.20
N PRO A 121 -3.18 7.97 -25.26
CA PRO A 121 -4.57 7.87 -25.71
C PRO A 121 -4.99 6.42 -26.00
N GLY A 122 -6.20 6.05 -25.57
CA GLY A 122 -6.73 4.69 -25.74
C GLY A 122 -6.17 3.64 -24.77
N VAL A 123 -5.21 4.02 -23.92
CA VAL A 123 -4.69 3.15 -22.85
C VAL A 123 -5.26 3.60 -21.51
N PHE A 124 -5.91 2.68 -20.80
CA PHE A 124 -6.51 2.90 -19.49
C PHE A 124 -5.80 2.04 -18.43
N ALA A 125 -5.75 2.54 -17.20
CA ALA A 125 -5.22 1.80 -16.05
C ALA A 125 -6.13 1.99 -14.84
N VAL A 126 -6.29 0.94 -14.02
CA VAL A 126 -7.24 0.92 -12.90
C VAL A 126 -6.72 0.12 -11.71
N GLY A 127 -7.31 0.33 -10.54
CA GLY A 127 -6.97 -0.40 -9.32
C GLY A 127 -5.60 -0.05 -8.74
N ASP A 128 -4.95 -1.03 -8.10
CA ASP A 128 -3.77 -0.82 -7.25
C ASP A 128 -2.54 -0.26 -7.98
N VAL A 129 -2.52 -0.29 -9.32
CA VAL A 129 -1.44 0.29 -10.14
C VAL A 129 -1.60 1.80 -10.35
N THR A 130 -2.74 2.40 -10.02
CA THR A 130 -3.00 3.84 -10.19
C THR A 130 -3.16 4.61 -8.88
N THR A 131 -3.33 3.91 -7.74
CA THR A 131 -3.59 4.55 -6.46
C THR A 131 -2.96 3.80 -5.28
N PRO A 132 -2.49 4.51 -4.25
CA PRO A 132 -2.05 3.86 -3.02
C PRO A 132 -3.21 3.47 -2.08
N MET A 133 -4.46 3.83 -2.43
CA MET A 133 -5.67 3.38 -1.72
C MET A 133 -6.14 2.03 -2.25
N GLN A 134 -5.42 0.97 -1.89
CA GLN A 134 -5.63 -0.38 -2.41
C GLN A 134 -6.85 -1.04 -1.76
N GLN A 135 -8.02 -0.82 -2.37
CA GLN A 135 -9.30 -1.37 -1.91
C GLN A 135 -10.07 -1.96 -3.09
N VAL A 136 -10.65 -3.14 -2.88
CA VAL A 136 -11.44 -3.84 -3.92
C VAL A 136 -12.54 -2.96 -4.49
N ALA A 137 -13.26 -2.22 -3.64
CA ALA A 137 -14.33 -1.32 -4.09
C ALA A 137 -13.82 -0.19 -5.00
N LEU A 138 -12.63 0.37 -4.72
CA LEU A 138 -12.02 1.40 -5.57
C LEU A 138 -11.51 0.80 -6.88
N ALA A 139 -10.96 -0.42 -6.86
CA ALA A 139 -10.56 -1.12 -8.07
C ALA A 139 -11.76 -1.42 -8.98
N VAL A 140 -12.88 -1.89 -8.41
CA VAL A 140 -14.12 -2.12 -9.16
C VAL A 140 -14.68 -0.82 -9.72
N SER A 141 -14.73 0.25 -8.92
CA SER A 141 -15.22 1.57 -9.34
C SER A 141 -14.39 2.15 -10.50
N SER A 142 -13.07 2.16 -10.37
CA SER A 142 -12.18 2.63 -11.44
C SER A 142 -12.30 1.76 -12.71
N GLY A 143 -12.45 0.44 -12.57
CA GLY A 143 -12.73 -0.47 -13.68
C GLY A 143 -14.03 -0.12 -14.42
N LEU A 144 -15.11 0.18 -13.70
CA LEU A 144 -16.38 0.61 -14.28
C LEU A 144 -16.24 1.92 -15.07
N THR A 145 -15.55 2.91 -14.50
CA THR A 145 -15.27 4.18 -15.19
C THR A 145 -14.47 3.95 -16.47
N ALA A 146 -13.34 3.24 -16.39
CA ALA A 146 -12.48 2.97 -17.54
C ALA A 146 -13.23 2.23 -18.66
N GLY A 147 -13.97 1.17 -18.33
CA GLY A 147 -14.73 0.40 -19.31
C GLY A 147 -15.81 1.23 -20.02
N SER A 148 -16.52 2.08 -19.27
CA SER A 148 -17.54 2.97 -19.83
C SER A 148 -16.94 4.01 -20.78
N MET A 149 -15.78 4.56 -20.41
CA MET A 149 -15.10 5.62 -21.16
C MET A 149 -14.37 5.08 -22.39
N ALA A 150 -13.78 3.88 -22.30
CA ALA A 150 -13.23 3.17 -23.46
C ALA A 150 -14.33 2.86 -24.48
N ASN A 151 -15.51 2.38 -24.03
CA ASN A 151 -16.65 2.17 -24.93
C ASN A 151 -17.11 3.49 -25.57
N HIS A 152 -17.20 4.57 -24.79
CA HIS A 152 -17.56 5.89 -25.31
C HIS A 152 -16.57 6.38 -26.38
N GLN A 153 -15.27 6.13 -26.21
CA GLN A 153 -14.25 6.44 -27.23
C GLN A 153 -14.48 5.64 -28.52
N PHE A 154 -14.73 4.33 -28.43
CA PHE A 154 -15.03 3.51 -29.61
C PHE A 154 -16.30 3.98 -30.34
N VAL A 155 -17.34 4.37 -29.60
CA VAL A 155 -18.56 4.93 -30.20
C VAL A 155 -18.24 6.23 -30.94
N ASN A 156 -17.48 7.14 -30.34
CA ASN A 156 -17.10 8.40 -30.98
C ASN A 156 -16.23 8.17 -32.23
N GLU A 157 -15.29 7.23 -32.19
CA GLU A 157 -14.49 6.84 -33.36
C GLU A 157 -15.37 6.26 -34.48
N THR A 158 -16.37 5.45 -34.12
CA THR A 158 -17.35 4.89 -35.06
C THR A 158 -18.22 5.97 -35.71
N LEU A 159 -18.58 7.00 -34.94
CA LEU A 159 -19.41 8.12 -35.39
C LEU A 159 -18.62 9.20 -36.12
N ALA A 160 -17.28 9.25 -35.99
CA ALA A 160 -16.44 10.30 -36.55
C ALA A 160 -16.66 10.56 -38.06
N PRO A 161 -16.88 9.56 -38.93
CA PRO A 161 -17.16 9.78 -40.36
C PRO A 161 -18.53 10.44 -40.64
N TYR A 162 -19.44 10.45 -39.67
CA TYR A 162 -20.81 10.95 -39.80
C TYR A 162 -21.06 12.27 -39.06
N ALA A 163 -20.04 12.80 -38.37
CA ALA A 163 -20.13 14.12 -37.75
C ALA A 163 -20.20 15.17 -38.86
N PHE A 164 -21.39 15.77 -39.05
CA PHE A 164 -21.57 16.89 -39.98
C PHE A 164 -20.80 18.10 -39.47
N GLU A 165 -20.06 18.79 -40.35
CA GLU A 165 -19.55 20.13 -40.06
C GLU A 165 -20.76 21.06 -39.84
N GLU A 166 -20.92 21.54 -38.60
CA GLU A 166 -21.79 22.69 -38.29
C GLU A 166 -21.11 24.01 -38.68
#